data_AF-A0A401QLS4-F1
#
_entry.id   AF-A0A401QLS4-F1
#
_cell.length_a   1.000
_cell.length_b   1.000
_cell.length_c   1.000
_cell.angle_alpha   90.00
_cell.angle_beta   90.00
_cell.angle_gamma   90.00
#
_symmetry.space_group_name_H-M   'P 1'
#
loop_
_entity.id
_entity.type
_entity.pdbx_description
1 polymer ?
#
loop_
_entity_poly.entity_id
_entity_poly.type
_entity_poly.pdbx_seq_one_letter_code
_entity_poly.pdbx_strand_id
1 'polypeptide(L)'
;MDSGLKPEKLNLDTRSPGATEILKYCLRCFEAYLNSSETEVDGPRKLSLLHARVGHQLSSVIEKVITYETAVKILQKRFIKPVNE
;
A
#
# COMPACT_ATOMS: atom_id res chain seq x y z
N MET A 1 21.45 -9.33 -19.48
CA MET A 1 21.20 -9.49 -18.04
C MET A 1 19.83 -8.94 -17.77
N ASP A 2 18.88 -9.80 -17.42
CA ASP A 2 17.58 -9.37 -16.93
C ASP A 2 17.87 -8.62 -15.64
N SER A 3 17.79 -7.29 -15.67
CA SER A 3 17.92 -6.46 -14.48
C SER A 3 16.74 -6.82 -13.60
N GLY A 4 16.93 -7.83 -12.73
CA GLY A 4 15.88 -8.51 -11.97
C GLY A 4 14.81 -7.52 -11.58
N LEU A 5 13.70 -7.56 -12.32
CA LEU A 5 12.69 -6.51 -12.32
C LEU A 5 12.19 -6.38 -10.89
N LYS A 6 12.66 -5.35 -10.18
CA LYS A 6 12.06 -4.98 -8.90
C LYS A 6 10.60 -4.73 -9.22
N PRO A 7 9.67 -5.44 -8.56
CA PRO A 7 8.27 -5.29 -8.88
C PRO A 7 7.90 -3.82 -8.68
N GLU A 8 7.28 -3.24 -9.70
CA GLU A 8 7.03 -1.81 -9.76
C GLU A 8 6.28 -1.36 -8.49
N LYS A 9 6.77 -0.29 -7.87
CA LYS A 9 6.17 0.26 -6.66
C LYS A 9 4.83 0.90 -7.01
N LEU A 10 3.85 0.74 -6.13
CA LEU A 10 2.54 1.38 -6.30
C LEU A 10 2.68 2.90 -6.19
N ASN A 11 2.71 3.57 -7.33
CA ASN A 11 2.67 5.03 -7.41
C ASN A 11 1.27 5.43 -7.92
N LEU A 12 0.45 5.98 -7.04
CA LEU A 12 -0.89 6.45 -7.39
C LEU A 12 -0.98 7.95 -7.13
N ASP A 13 -1.45 8.68 -8.13
CA ASP A 13 -1.94 10.03 -7.91
C ASP A 13 -3.35 9.96 -7.32
N THR A 14 -3.52 10.54 -6.14
CA THR A 14 -4.80 10.67 -5.43
C THR A 14 -5.90 11.35 -6.26
N ARG A 15 -5.55 12.12 -7.27
CA ARG A 15 -6.48 12.84 -8.15
C ARG A 15 -6.93 12.03 -9.36
N SER A 16 -6.24 10.91 -9.65
CA SER A 16 -6.57 10.09 -10.81
C SER A 16 -7.92 9.39 -10.65
N PRO A 17 -8.77 9.39 -11.69
CA PRO A 17 -9.96 8.55 -11.71
C PRO A 17 -9.59 7.08 -11.43
N GLY A 18 -10.32 6.42 -10.53
CA GLY A 18 -10.09 5.02 -10.19
C GLY A 18 -8.92 4.76 -9.22
N ALA A 19 -8.21 5.78 -8.75
CA ALA A 19 -7.07 5.59 -7.84
C ALA A 19 -7.48 4.89 -6.52
N THR A 20 -8.69 5.14 -6.04
CA THR A 20 -9.27 4.46 -4.87
C THR A 20 -9.48 2.98 -5.11
N GLU A 21 -10.06 2.62 -6.25
CA GLU A 21 -10.33 1.25 -6.64
C GLU A 21 -9.02 0.48 -6.84
N ILE A 22 -8.03 1.12 -7.47
CA ILE A 22 -6.69 0.55 -7.64
C ILE A 22 -6.02 0.34 -6.29
N LEU A 23 -6.05 1.32 -5.38
CA LEU A 23 -5.49 1.15 -4.04
C LEU A 23 -6.17 -0.01 -3.28
N LYS A 24 -7.50 -0.09 -3.31
CA LYS A 24 -8.27 -1.18 -2.67
C LYS A 24 -7.88 -2.54 -3.25
N TYR A 25 -7.78 -2.64 -4.57
CA TYR A 25 -7.36 -3.85 -5.24
C TYR A 25 -5.94 -4.26 -4.84
N CYS A 26 -4.99 -3.32 -4.89
CA CYS A 26 -3.61 -3.57 -4.49
C CYS A 26 -3.47 -4.00 -3.03
N LEU A 27 -4.21 -3.38 -2.11
CA LEU A 27 -4.23 -3.78 -0.69
C LEU A 27 -4.79 -5.19 -0.51
N ARG A 28 -5.85 -5.55 -1.23
CA ARG A 28 -6.39 -6.93 -1.22
C ARG A 28 -5.38 -7.94 -1.74
N CYS A 29 -4.70 -7.65 -2.85
CA CYS A 29 -3.64 -8.51 -3.38
C CYS A 29 -2.47 -8.65 -2.41
N PHE A 30 -2.10 -7.57 -1.73
CA PHE A 30 -1.04 -7.59 -0.73
C PHE A 30 -1.41 -8.47 0.47
N GLU A 31 -2.62 -8.35 0.99
CA GLU A 31 -3.12 -9.22 2.07
C GLU A 31 -3.18 -10.69 1.64
N ALA A 32 -3.65 -10.97 0.42
CA ALA A 32 -3.66 -12.33 -0.12
C ALA A 32 -2.23 -12.90 -0.23
N TYR A 33 -1.26 -12.09 -0.65
CA TYR A 33 0.16 -12.47 -0.68
C TYR A 33 0.68 -12.80 0.72
N LEU A 34 0.42 -11.95 1.71
CA LEU A 34 0.83 -12.20 3.09
C LEU A 34 0.21 -13.48 3.65
N ASN A 35 -1.08 -13.70 3.38
CA ASN A 35 -1.81 -14.89 3.82
C ASN A 35 -1.40 -16.16 3.08
N SER A 36 -0.78 -16.06 1.91
CA SER A 36 -0.21 -17.20 1.18
C SER A 36 1.16 -17.64 1.70
N SER A 37 1.77 -16.86 2.60
CA SER A 37 3.07 -17.21 3.18
C SER A 37 2.93 -18.42 4.11
N GLU A 38 3.86 -19.37 4.01
CA GLU A 38 3.94 -20.53 4.91
C GLU A 38 4.19 -20.12 6.36
N THR A 39 4.77 -18.94 6.58
CA THR A 39 5.02 -18.38 7.91
C THR A 39 4.17 -17.14 8.13
N GLU A 40 3.56 -17.03 9.30
CA GLU A 40 2.83 -15.82 9.68
C GLU A 40 3.76 -14.60 9.63
N VAL A 41 3.31 -13.57 8.93
CA VAL A 41 4.01 -12.29 8.84
C VAL A 41 3.48 -11.39 9.96
N ASP A 42 4.32 -11.07 10.93
CA ASP A 42 3.95 -10.19 12.04
C ASP A 42 3.67 -8.74 11.60
N GLY A 43 3.03 -7.96 12.49
CA GLY A 43 2.65 -6.57 12.22
C GLY A 43 3.80 -5.67 11.76
N PRO A 44 4.96 -5.62 12.46
CA PRO A 44 6.12 -4.84 12.04
C PRO A 44 6.62 -5.23 10.64
N ARG A 45 6.71 -6.53 10.35
CA ARG A 45 7.16 -7.01 9.04
C ARG A 45 6.13 -6.71 7.95
N LYS A 46 4.83 -6.82 8.22
CA LYS A 46 3.76 -6.39 7.29
C LYS A 46 3.91 -4.91 6.92
N LEU A 47 4.18 -4.05 7.90
CA LEU A 47 4.40 -2.63 7.68
C LEU A 47 5.66 -2.36 6.84
N SER A 48 6.79 -3.00 7.14
CA SER A 48 8.01 -2.87 6.33
C SER A 48 7.80 -3.33 4.89
N LEU A 49 7.09 -4.44 4.68
CA LEU A 49 6.75 -4.93 3.34
C LEU A 49 5.81 -3.97 2.59
N LEU A 50 4.87 -3.33 3.28
CA LEU A 50 4.02 -2.30 2.68
C LEU A 50 4.86 -1.11 2.19
N HIS A 51 5.79 -0.60 3.00
CA HIS A 51 6.73 0.47 2.60
C HIS A 51 7.59 0.09 1.37
N ALA A 52 7.98 -1.19 1.28
CA ALA A 52 8.72 -1.68 0.11
C ALA A 52 7.86 -1.74 -1.15
N ARG A 53 6.54 -1.96 -1.01
CA ARG A 53 5.60 -2.12 -2.12
C ARG A 53 5.02 -0.80 -2.63
N VAL A 54 4.93 0.22 -1.77
CA VAL A 54 4.37 1.52 -2.15
C VAL A 54 5.44 2.49 -2.63
N GLY A 55 5.03 3.40 -3.51
CA GLY A 55 5.83 4.49 -4.04
C GLY A 55 6.20 5.54 -3.00
N HIS A 56 7.12 6.43 -3.36
CA HIS A 56 7.63 7.47 -2.45
C HIS A 56 6.50 8.31 -1.81
N GLN A 57 5.54 8.77 -2.61
CA GLN A 57 4.44 9.61 -2.12
C GLN A 57 3.60 8.89 -1.05
N LEU A 58 3.24 7.64 -1.31
CA LEU A 58 2.46 6.83 -0.37
C LEU A 58 3.28 6.46 0.88
N SER A 59 4.55 6.13 0.70
CA SER A 59 5.47 5.84 1.81
C SER A 59 5.61 7.04 2.75
N SER A 60 5.70 8.26 2.20
CA SER A 60 5.78 9.49 2.99
C SER A 60 4.51 9.73 3.81
N VAL A 61 3.33 9.39 3.26
CA VAL A 61 2.05 9.53 3.98
C VAL A 61 1.97 8.63 5.22
N ILE A 62 2.63 7.47 5.22
CA ILE A 62 2.61 6.50 6.32
C ILE A 62 3.93 6.42 7.09
N GLU A 63 4.89 7.30 6.84
CA GLU A 63 6.26 7.25 7.39
C GLU A 63 6.32 7.16 8.92
N LYS A 64 5.45 7.92 9.61
CA LYS A 64 5.44 8.01 11.08
C LYS A 64 4.54 6.97 11.74
N VAL A 65 3.98 6.05 10.97
CA VAL A 65 3.03 5.07 11.47
C VAL A 65 3.79 3.88 12.05
N ILE A 66 3.32 3.35 13.18
CA ILE A 66 3.97 2.24 13.89
C ILE A 66 3.30 0.87 13.66
N THR A 67 2.09 0.85 13.09
CA THR A 67 1.30 -0.39 12.86
C THR A 67 0.79 -0.45 11.43
N TYR A 68 0.76 -1.66 10.86
CA TYR A 68 0.21 -1.92 9.54
C TYR A 68 -1.25 -1.43 9.39
N GLU A 69 -2.11 -1.70 10.38
CA GLU A 69 -3.53 -1.39 10.35
C GLU A 69 -3.78 0.12 10.27
N THR A 70 -3.01 0.91 11.02
CA THR A 70 -3.05 2.37 10.97
C THR A 70 -2.58 2.91 9.61
N ALA A 71 -1.55 2.29 9.01
CA ALA A 71 -1.04 2.69 7.71
C ALA A 71 -2.09 2.48 6.62
N VAL A 72 -2.75 1.31 6.61
CA VAL A 72 -3.85 1.00 5.70
C VAL A 72 -5.00 2.00 5.85
N LYS A 73 -5.42 2.31 7.08
CA LYS A 73 -6.48 3.30 7.33
C LYS A 73 -6.13 4.68 6.79
N ILE A 74 -4.89 5.13 6.99
CA ILE A 74 -4.43 6.44 6.48
C ILE A 74 -4.41 6.45 4.96
N LEU A 75 -3.87 5.40 4.33
CA LEU A 75 -3.86 5.28 2.86
C LEU A 75 -5.28 5.31 2.31
N GLN A 76 -6.21 4.53 2.86
CA GLN A 76 -7.61 4.53 2.41
C GLN A 76 -8.26 5.91 2.55
N LYS A 77 -8.07 6.60 3.68
CA LYS A 77 -8.58 7.96 3.89
C LYS A 77 -8.04 8.97 2.88
N ARG A 78 -6.80 8.79 2.42
CA ARG A 78 -6.17 9.73 1.47
C ARG A 78 -6.77 9.66 0.07
N PHE A 79 -7.36 8.53 -0.29
CA PHE A 79 -7.95 8.29 -1.62
C PHE A 79 -9.48 8.46 -1.63
N ILE A 80 -10.14 8.49 -0.47
CA ILE A 80 -11.56 8.87 -0.41
C ILE A 80 -11.67 10.35 -0.83
N LYS A 81 -12.23 10.60 -2.03
CA LYS A 81 -12.63 11.96 -2.43
C LYS A 81 -13.57 12.52 -1.36
N PRO A 82 -13.44 13.80 -0.95
CA PRO A 82 -14.57 14.47 -0.33
C PRO A 82 -15.73 14.41 -1.32
N VAL A 83 -16.90 13.99 -0.84
CA VAL A 83 -18.11 13.80 -1.65
C VAL A 83 -18.67 15.11 -2.22
N ASN A 84 -18.09 16.28 -1.88
CA ASN A 84 -18.62 17.57 -2.29
C ASN A 84 -17.56 18.38 -3.06
N GLU A 85 -17.76 18.50 -4.36
CA GLU A 85 -17.62 19.76 -5.09
C GLU A 85 -18.86 19.95 -5.97
#